data_AF-A0A7V5RAE5-F1
#
_entry.id   AF-A0A7V5RAE5-F1
#
_cell.length_a   1.000
_cell.length_b   1.000
_cell.length_c   1.000
_cell.angle_alpha   90.00
_cell.angle_beta   90.00
_cell.angle_gamma   90.00
#
_symmetry.space_group_name_H-M   'P 1'
#
loop_
_entity.id
_entity.type
_entity.pdbx_description
1 polymer ?
#
loop_
_entity_poly.entity_id
_entity_poly.type
_entity_poly.pdbx_seq_one_letter_code
_entity_poly.pdbx_strand_id
1 'polypeptide(L)'
;MMGWVPAGGRRLTQVLMALLAAGGLFVSSCTTADVGDEGEGGRLAAGSAAEMERRERRALGLDDGRRVADEGEADRGGAGGRKSRTAAPRRPAPPFRGVETSGEYRGHRWFIDKDHMLWWDGRPYVPFGVNLFARTRREVDIAMELGLREFAIWIGDFPAAGYERRAAAMLRTVDDLTSYITERGGTYVVILEQVFTSDYTGSRGDEMTFVTMSELTGRPRYFRKKAFGGGPIPPLHKENIRRMTFDYFRMFGKAVAKDGLRGLCYLNELSTNIGLGGECLESSARAGEMKDEGYPDLRDEPVLLEAYRRWLAGRFGSVGELNARLGTDYGGFDEVEWVTPADITYSRHPCRSLRVRDDIQNRFWVDFWAGQYVSYARKARELIGDVPFFSKALDYEFHRYSLEEAIVTAGTDGIGHDIYRVVNTTEIAEREELGLPASLDLDFEAMLAAAQNASGRTKLFWVPEHGSGDAERMLVFGSRRELEEFLLDMVERGAKGFFTYQPVDPATVRGGELKELVARSLRWHAELRGSVIGEATRRSEKAGAAGREK
;
A
#
# COMPACT_ATOMS: atom_id res chain seq x y z
N MET A 1 -5.96 61.00 -19.14
CA MET A 1 -6.26 59.64 -18.63
C MET A 1 -6.17 58.66 -19.80
N MET A 2 -5.05 57.94 -19.93
CA MET A 2 -4.92 56.69 -20.67
C MET A 2 -3.67 56.00 -20.11
N GLY A 3 -3.83 54.77 -19.62
CA GLY A 3 -2.84 54.02 -18.85
C GLY A 3 -1.81 53.31 -19.73
N TRP A 4 -0.58 53.29 -19.24
CA TRP A 4 0.60 52.63 -19.78
C TRP A 4 0.77 51.27 -19.08
N VAL A 5 1.05 50.20 -19.84
CA VAL A 5 1.47 48.89 -19.33
C VAL A 5 2.83 48.56 -19.93
N PRO A 6 3.89 48.29 -19.15
CA PRO A 6 5.18 47.89 -19.73
C PRO A 6 5.26 46.37 -19.90
N ALA A 7 5.65 45.96 -21.10
CA ALA A 7 6.03 44.61 -21.46
C ALA A 7 7.49 44.33 -21.04
N GLY A 8 7.72 43.28 -20.25
CA GLY A 8 9.07 42.86 -19.88
C GLY A 8 9.09 41.48 -19.23
N GLY A 9 9.18 40.42 -20.04
CA GLY A 9 9.16 39.05 -19.51
C GLY A 9 9.48 37.95 -20.52
N ARG A 10 10.56 38.08 -21.30
CA ARG A 10 11.03 36.98 -22.19
C ARG A 10 12.54 36.73 -22.23
N ARG A 11 13.35 37.36 -21.36
CA ARG A 11 14.82 37.15 -21.35
C ARG A 11 15.37 36.33 -20.18
N LEU A 12 14.55 35.99 -19.18
CA LEU A 12 15.01 35.19 -18.02
C LEU A 12 15.02 33.67 -18.29
N THR A 13 14.17 33.20 -19.21
CA THR A 13 14.00 31.76 -19.50
C THR A 13 15.16 31.16 -20.31
N GLN A 14 15.89 31.97 -21.08
CA GLN A 14 17.01 31.49 -21.90
C GLN A 14 18.35 31.41 -21.16
N VAL A 15 18.52 32.18 -20.06
CA VAL A 15 19.73 32.10 -19.22
C VAL A 15 19.67 30.91 -18.25
N LEU A 16 18.47 30.51 -17.82
CA LEU A 16 18.29 29.36 -16.93
C LEU A 16 18.56 28.00 -17.60
N MET A 17 18.34 27.89 -18.91
CA MET A 17 18.55 26.63 -19.67
C MET A 17 20.00 26.40 -20.07
N ALA A 18 20.85 27.45 -20.14
CA ALA A 18 22.26 27.32 -20.46
C ALA A 18 23.13 26.89 -19.27
N LEU A 19 22.66 27.08 -18.03
CA LEU A 19 23.42 26.78 -16.80
C LEU A 19 23.24 25.33 -16.30
N LEU A 20 22.28 24.57 -16.84
CA LEU A 20 22.07 23.15 -16.51
C LEU A 20 22.87 22.18 -17.40
N ALA A 21 23.56 22.67 -18.43
CA ALA A 21 24.25 21.84 -19.42
C ALA A 21 25.79 21.73 -19.24
N ALA A 22 26.39 22.42 -18.25
CA ALA A 22 27.85 22.60 -18.16
C ALA A 22 28.57 21.80 -17.06
N GLY A 23 27.96 20.73 -16.52
CA GLY A 23 28.57 19.92 -15.44
C GLY A 23 28.67 18.45 -15.80
N GLY A 24 29.70 18.05 -16.57
CA GLY A 24 29.97 16.62 -16.79
C GLY A 24 30.94 16.34 -17.94
N LEU A 25 32.24 16.56 -17.72
CA LEU A 25 33.31 16.08 -18.58
C LEU A 25 34.18 15.12 -17.76
N PHE A 26 34.09 13.82 -18.03
CA PHE A 26 35.14 12.87 -17.66
C PHE A 26 35.27 11.79 -18.75
N VAL A 27 36.48 11.69 -19.27
CA VAL A 27 36.94 10.74 -20.28
C VAL A 27 37.43 9.48 -19.57
N SER A 28 37.06 8.28 -20.03
CA SER A 28 37.93 7.11 -19.90
C SER A 28 37.59 6.03 -20.92
N SER A 29 38.66 5.41 -21.39
CA SER A 29 38.83 4.56 -22.57
C SER A 29 38.52 3.07 -22.36
N CYS A 30 38.32 2.39 -23.49
CA CYS A 30 38.01 0.99 -23.73
C CYS A 30 38.97 -0.05 -23.11
N THR A 31 38.43 -1.27 -22.90
CA THR A 31 38.97 -2.66 -23.03
C THR A 31 38.15 -3.53 -22.03
N THR A 32 37.70 -4.77 -22.23
CA THR A 32 38.06 -6.00 -22.99
C THR A 32 36.87 -6.98 -22.71
N ALA A 33 36.38 -7.87 -23.58
CA ALA A 33 36.87 -9.19 -24.00
C ALA A 33 35.69 -10.18 -23.98
N ASP A 34 35.68 -11.09 -24.95
CA ASP A 34 34.80 -12.25 -25.10
C ASP A 34 35.06 -13.35 -24.07
N VAL A 35 33.99 -13.98 -23.55
CA VAL A 35 33.80 -15.42 -23.18
C VAL A 35 32.27 -15.59 -23.01
N GLY A 36 31.54 -16.58 -23.50
CA GLY A 36 31.82 -17.94 -23.95
C GLY A 36 30.85 -18.90 -23.26
N ASP A 37 29.83 -19.29 -24.01
CA ASP A 37 29.15 -20.61 -24.09
C ASP A 37 28.43 -21.29 -22.90
N GLU A 38 27.46 -22.10 -23.33
CA GLU A 38 26.30 -22.77 -22.74
C GLU A 38 26.59 -23.91 -21.74
N GLY A 39 25.52 -24.39 -21.05
CA GLY A 39 25.48 -25.78 -20.59
C GLY A 39 24.50 -26.15 -19.46
N GLU A 40 23.34 -26.66 -19.85
CA GLU A 40 22.58 -27.77 -19.24
C GLU A 40 22.05 -27.70 -17.79
N GLY A 41 20.71 -27.80 -17.64
CA GLY A 41 20.08 -28.02 -16.34
C GLY A 41 18.56 -28.25 -16.37
N GLY A 42 18.01 -28.84 -17.43
CA GLY A 42 16.58 -29.11 -17.55
C GLY A 42 16.27 -30.60 -17.45
N ARG A 43 15.82 -31.09 -16.28
CA ARG A 43 14.94 -32.26 -16.06
C ARG A 43 14.88 -32.71 -14.58
N LEU A 44 14.53 -31.82 -13.64
CA LEU A 44 14.13 -32.24 -12.27
C LEU A 44 12.98 -31.41 -11.64
N ALA A 45 12.36 -30.47 -12.36
CA ALA A 45 11.51 -29.43 -11.75
C ALA A 45 9.99 -29.74 -11.67
N ALA A 46 9.47 -30.79 -12.30
CA ALA A 46 8.02 -31.00 -12.37
C ALA A 46 7.39 -31.58 -11.08
N GLY A 47 8.17 -32.30 -10.27
CA GLY A 47 7.67 -32.91 -9.02
C GLY A 47 7.51 -31.91 -7.86
N SER A 48 8.34 -30.87 -7.80
CA SER A 48 8.34 -29.95 -6.64
C SER A 48 7.27 -28.85 -6.71
N ALA A 49 6.79 -28.50 -7.91
CA ALA A 49 5.78 -27.46 -8.09
C ALA A 49 4.40 -27.87 -7.54
N ALA A 50 3.95 -29.10 -7.81
CA ALA A 50 2.66 -29.61 -7.32
C ALA A 50 2.63 -29.88 -5.81
N GLU A 51 3.81 -30.08 -5.20
CA GLU A 51 3.95 -30.24 -3.75
C GLU A 51 4.07 -28.88 -3.04
N MET A 52 4.70 -27.90 -3.69
CA MET A 52 4.71 -26.51 -3.26
C MET A 52 3.29 -25.92 -3.27
N GLU A 53 2.51 -26.16 -4.34
CA GLU A 53 1.12 -25.71 -4.46
C GLU A 53 0.21 -26.34 -3.37
N ARG A 54 0.41 -27.63 -3.05
CA ARG A 54 -0.32 -28.28 -1.96
C ARG A 54 0.06 -27.75 -0.58
N ARG A 55 1.33 -27.40 -0.36
CA ARG A 55 1.78 -26.72 0.87
C ARG A 55 1.18 -25.32 1.00
N GLU A 56 1.15 -24.57 -0.10
CA GLU A 56 0.55 -23.23 -0.13
C GLU A 56 -0.96 -23.26 0.16
N ARG A 57 -1.70 -24.24 -0.39
CA ARG A 57 -3.13 -24.42 -0.11
C ARG A 57 -3.43 -24.67 1.37
N ARG A 58 -2.62 -25.51 2.04
CA ARG A 58 -2.75 -25.77 3.48
C ARG A 58 -2.38 -24.55 4.32
N ALA A 59 -1.32 -23.83 3.94
CA ALA A 59 -0.90 -22.62 4.61
C ALA A 59 -1.92 -21.47 4.48
N LEU A 60 -2.78 -21.51 3.45
CA LEU A 60 -3.85 -20.55 3.20
C LEU A 60 -5.21 -20.97 3.79
N GLY A 61 -5.31 -22.10 4.50
CA GLY A 61 -6.57 -22.55 5.09
C GLY A 61 -7.66 -22.93 4.07
N LEU A 62 -7.26 -23.23 2.83
CA LEU A 62 -8.16 -23.57 1.71
C LEU A 62 -8.48 -25.08 1.65
N ASP A 63 -8.37 -25.80 2.77
CA ASP A 63 -8.67 -27.24 2.86
C ASP A 63 -10.02 -27.42 3.59
N ASP A 64 -11.02 -27.93 2.85
CA ASP A 64 -12.44 -27.92 3.24
C ASP A 64 -12.77 -28.86 4.42
N GLY A 65 -12.64 -28.33 5.63
CA GLY A 65 -13.20 -28.90 6.86
C GLY A 65 -14.61 -28.37 7.15
N ARG A 66 -15.63 -28.96 6.54
CA ARG A 66 -17.07 -28.65 6.75
C ARG A 66 -17.48 -28.54 8.24
N ARG A 67 -18.18 -27.45 8.59
CA ARG A 67 -19.39 -27.48 9.45
C ARG A 67 -20.40 -26.44 8.93
N VAL A 68 -21.50 -26.94 8.37
CA VAL A 68 -22.69 -26.15 8.02
C VAL A 68 -23.53 -26.01 9.28
N ALA A 69 -23.86 -24.78 9.67
CA ALA A 69 -24.91 -24.49 10.63
C ALA A 69 -26.08 -23.84 9.87
N ASP A 70 -27.28 -24.36 10.12
CA ASP A 70 -28.58 -23.87 9.68
C ASP A 70 -28.79 -22.40 10.05
N GLU A 71 -29.27 -21.60 9.09
CA GLU A 71 -30.00 -20.36 9.40
C GLU A 71 -31.29 -20.32 8.56
N GLY A 72 -32.41 -20.33 9.28
CA GLY A 72 -33.76 -20.21 8.75
C GLY A 72 -34.33 -18.79 8.84
N GLU A 73 -35.18 -18.50 7.86
CA GLU A 73 -36.36 -17.62 7.84
C GLU A 73 -36.27 -16.12 8.14
N ALA A 74 -36.34 -15.36 7.04
CA ALA A 74 -37.35 -14.36 6.66
C ALA A 74 -37.95 -13.41 7.70
N ASP A 75 -37.88 -12.09 7.40
CA ASP A 75 -38.99 -11.18 7.74
C ASP A 75 -39.18 -10.02 6.73
N ARG A 76 -40.44 -9.61 6.63
CA ARG A 76 -41.08 -8.77 5.61
C ARG A 76 -41.08 -7.28 5.98
N GLY A 77 -41.01 -6.44 4.95
CA GLY A 77 -41.88 -5.27 4.72
C GLY A 77 -41.97 -4.15 5.77
N GLY A 78 -41.45 -2.97 5.43
CA GLY A 78 -41.80 -1.73 6.12
C GLY A 78 -41.20 -0.50 5.46
N ALA A 79 -41.99 0.17 4.60
CA ALA A 79 -41.67 1.48 4.06
C ALA A 79 -41.86 2.55 5.15
N GLY A 80 -40.78 3.19 5.58
CA GLY A 80 -40.81 4.24 6.61
C GLY A 80 -39.62 5.19 6.47
N GLY A 81 -39.90 6.49 6.54
CA GLY A 81 -39.01 7.61 6.21
C GLY A 81 -37.58 7.51 6.76
N ARG A 82 -36.63 7.84 5.90
CA ARG A 82 -35.18 7.82 6.13
C ARG A 82 -34.78 9.01 7.01
N LYS A 83 -34.99 8.90 8.33
CA LYS A 83 -34.24 9.70 9.31
C LYS A 83 -32.81 9.16 9.30
N SER A 84 -31.82 10.05 9.30
CA SER A 84 -30.41 9.67 9.42
C SER A 84 -30.23 8.81 10.66
N ARG A 85 -30.03 7.50 10.46
CA ARG A 85 -29.67 6.57 11.53
C ARG A 85 -28.26 6.98 11.94
N THR A 86 -28.15 7.71 13.04
CA THR A 86 -26.95 7.63 13.88
C THR A 86 -26.68 6.14 14.05
N ALA A 87 -25.52 5.69 13.58
CA ALA A 87 -25.16 4.28 13.60
C ALA A 87 -25.35 3.77 15.03
N ALA A 88 -26.19 2.74 15.20
CA ALA A 88 -26.33 2.10 16.50
C ALA A 88 -24.91 1.67 16.96
N PRO A 89 -24.56 1.86 18.24
CA PRO A 89 -23.24 1.47 18.73
C PRO A 89 -22.98 0.02 18.32
N ARG A 90 -21.90 -0.18 17.55
CA ARG A 90 -21.53 -1.51 17.05
C ARG A 90 -21.34 -2.41 18.27
N ARG A 91 -21.97 -3.60 18.25
CA ARG A 91 -21.72 -4.61 19.29
C ARG A 91 -20.21 -4.86 19.35
N PRO A 92 -19.61 -4.94 20.56
CA PRO A 92 -18.19 -5.24 20.68
C PRO A 92 -17.89 -6.58 19.98
N ALA A 93 -16.79 -6.61 19.22
CA ALA A 93 -16.34 -7.82 18.56
C ALA A 93 -16.12 -8.94 19.58
N PRO A 94 -16.36 -10.22 19.22
CA PRO A 94 -16.05 -11.34 20.11
C PRO A 94 -14.55 -11.32 20.48
N PRO A 95 -14.18 -11.82 21.68
CA PRO A 95 -12.78 -11.86 22.10
C PRO A 95 -11.96 -12.71 21.12
N PHE A 96 -10.82 -12.16 20.68
CA PHE A 96 -9.90 -12.81 19.77
C PHE A 96 -9.32 -14.09 20.40
N ARG A 97 -9.39 -15.21 19.67
CA ARG A 97 -8.88 -16.54 20.09
C ARG A 97 -7.71 -17.05 19.23
N GLY A 98 -7.16 -16.19 18.37
CA GLY A 98 -6.13 -16.58 17.43
C GLY A 98 -4.73 -16.63 18.05
N VAL A 99 -3.74 -16.87 17.18
CA VAL A 99 -2.34 -17.04 17.57
C VAL A 99 -1.61 -15.70 17.43
N GLU A 100 -0.67 -15.43 18.33
CA GLU A 100 0.23 -14.28 18.19
C GLU A 100 1.08 -14.41 16.92
N THR A 101 1.07 -13.36 16.11
CA THR A 101 2.00 -13.22 14.99
C THR A 101 3.40 -13.03 15.57
N SER A 102 4.36 -13.87 15.19
CA SER A 102 5.74 -13.82 15.70
C SER A 102 6.74 -14.29 14.66
N GLY A 103 8.02 -14.00 14.93
CA GLY A 103 9.15 -14.42 14.11
C GLY A 103 10.49 -14.17 14.80
N GLU A 104 11.58 -14.53 14.12
CA GLU A 104 12.94 -14.27 14.59
C GLU A 104 13.81 -13.71 13.46
N TYR A 105 14.33 -12.50 13.67
CA TYR A 105 15.17 -11.81 12.72
C TYR A 105 16.57 -11.63 13.29
N ARG A 106 17.57 -12.33 12.74
CA ARG A 106 18.99 -12.21 13.13
C ARG A 106 19.25 -12.41 14.64
N GLY A 107 18.50 -13.30 15.26
CA GLY A 107 18.59 -13.57 16.71
C GLY A 107 17.70 -12.67 17.56
N HIS A 108 17.04 -11.68 16.96
CA HIS A 108 16.04 -10.86 17.62
C HIS A 108 14.66 -11.46 17.48
N ARG A 109 13.99 -11.67 18.62
CA ARG A 109 12.63 -12.21 18.62
C ARG A 109 11.64 -11.07 18.55
N TRP A 110 10.61 -11.25 17.74
CA TRP A 110 9.51 -10.31 17.68
C TRP A 110 8.17 -11.02 17.71
N PHE A 111 7.16 -10.34 18.25
CA PHE A 111 5.78 -10.77 18.17
C PHE A 111 4.83 -9.58 18.25
N ILE A 112 3.61 -9.74 17.77
CA ILE A 112 2.52 -8.78 17.93
C ILE A 112 1.53 -9.40 18.90
N ASP A 113 1.22 -8.69 19.98
CA ASP A 113 0.26 -9.17 20.96
C ASP A 113 -1.20 -8.92 20.52
N LYS A 114 -2.16 -9.40 21.32
CA LYS A 114 -3.60 -9.23 21.06
C LYS A 114 -4.06 -7.77 21.11
N ASP A 115 -3.26 -6.88 21.70
CA ASP A 115 -3.53 -5.45 21.87
C ASP A 115 -2.81 -4.64 20.78
N HIS A 116 -2.42 -5.32 19.69
CA HIS A 116 -1.79 -4.76 18.50
C HIS A 116 -0.40 -4.15 18.72
N MET A 117 0.26 -4.42 19.84
CA MET A 117 1.60 -3.91 20.12
C MET A 117 2.66 -4.82 19.51
N LEU A 118 3.62 -4.24 18.80
CA LEU A 118 4.83 -4.95 18.37
C LEU A 118 5.81 -5.02 19.55
N TRP A 119 6.30 -6.22 19.84
CA TRP A 119 7.34 -6.49 20.82
C TRP A 119 8.62 -6.89 20.10
N TRP A 120 9.75 -6.34 20.54
CA TRP A 120 11.09 -6.64 20.04
C TRP A 120 11.99 -6.98 21.23
N ASP A 121 12.55 -8.19 21.25
CA ASP A 121 13.36 -8.73 22.35
C ASP A 121 12.68 -8.60 23.73
N GLY A 122 11.38 -8.87 23.77
CA GLY A 122 10.57 -8.83 24.99
C GLY A 122 10.28 -7.41 25.50
N ARG A 123 10.48 -6.37 24.67
CA ARG A 123 10.12 -4.99 25.00
C ARG A 123 9.10 -4.44 23.99
N PRO A 124 8.14 -3.60 24.43
CA PRO A 124 7.24 -2.94 23.51
C PRO A 124 8.06 -2.01 22.58
N TYR A 125 7.76 -2.05 21.30
CA TYR A 125 8.42 -1.30 20.25
C TYR A 125 7.38 -0.51 19.44
N VAL A 126 7.40 0.81 19.62
CA VAL A 126 6.57 1.77 18.89
C VAL A 126 7.50 2.56 17.98
N PRO A 127 7.59 2.26 16.67
CA PRO A 127 8.43 3.03 15.78
C PRO A 127 7.93 4.49 15.74
N PHE A 128 8.83 5.44 16.00
CA PHE A 128 8.49 6.87 16.06
C PHE A 128 9.61 7.69 15.43
N GLY A 129 9.42 8.11 14.18
CA GLY A 129 10.54 8.45 13.32
C GLY A 129 10.24 9.38 12.14
N VAL A 130 11.14 9.37 11.18
CA VAL A 130 11.06 10.22 9.97
C VAL A 130 11.15 9.37 8.70
N ASN A 131 10.49 9.82 7.63
CA ASN A 131 10.75 9.33 6.28
C ASN A 131 12.05 9.97 5.73
N LEU A 132 12.96 9.15 5.19
CA LEU A 132 14.21 9.62 4.60
C LEU A 132 14.06 9.81 3.09
N PHE A 133 13.86 11.07 2.66
CA PHE A 133 13.62 11.43 1.27
C PHE A 133 14.90 11.47 0.44
N ALA A 134 15.93 12.19 0.90
CA ALA A 134 17.17 12.33 0.15
C ALA A 134 18.10 11.12 0.32
N ARG A 135 17.82 10.24 1.31
CA ARG A 135 18.57 9.02 1.61
C ARG A 135 20.04 9.32 1.87
N THR A 136 20.30 10.38 2.63
CA THR A 136 21.67 10.81 2.95
C THR A 136 22.02 10.59 4.42
N ARG A 137 23.30 10.36 4.71
CA ARG A 137 23.83 10.33 6.08
C ARG A 137 23.52 11.61 6.85
N ARG A 138 23.49 12.75 6.15
CA ARG A 138 23.15 14.06 6.74
C ARG A 138 21.74 14.11 7.30
N GLU A 139 20.75 13.55 6.62
CA GLU A 139 19.39 13.45 7.17
C GLU A 139 19.36 12.56 8.41
N VAL A 140 20.09 11.44 8.41
CA VAL A 140 20.23 10.56 9.58
C VAL A 140 20.84 11.32 10.75
N ASP A 141 21.91 12.08 10.52
CA ASP A 141 22.57 12.87 11.56
C ASP A 141 21.64 13.91 12.17
N ILE A 142 20.93 14.69 11.33
CA ILE A 142 19.96 15.69 11.79
C ILE A 142 18.86 15.04 12.63
N ALA A 143 18.29 13.93 12.18
CA ALA A 143 17.25 13.23 12.93
C ALA A 143 17.78 12.68 14.27
N MET A 144 18.97 12.09 14.28
CA MET A 144 19.60 11.56 15.50
C MET A 144 19.98 12.66 16.50
N GLU A 145 20.42 13.82 16.02
CA GLU A 145 20.66 15.01 16.86
C GLU A 145 19.38 15.50 17.54
N LEU A 146 18.23 15.34 16.88
CA LEU A 146 16.92 15.58 17.47
C LEU A 146 16.43 14.45 18.38
N GLY A 147 17.14 13.31 18.44
CA GLY A 147 16.75 12.14 19.23
C GLY A 147 15.77 11.19 18.53
N LEU A 148 15.53 11.37 17.23
CA LEU A 148 14.75 10.46 16.39
C LEU A 148 15.69 9.36 15.86
N ARG A 149 15.41 8.10 16.19
CA ARG A 149 16.31 6.96 15.89
C ARG A 149 15.66 5.92 15.00
N GLU A 150 14.41 6.13 14.64
CA GLU A 150 13.59 5.26 13.82
C GLU A 150 13.41 5.91 12.43
N PHE A 151 13.62 5.13 11.37
CA PHE A 151 13.61 5.65 10.00
C PHE A 151 12.71 4.81 9.09
N ALA A 152 11.93 5.47 8.24
CA ALA A 152 11.28 4.83 7.11
C ALA A 152 12.10 5.11 5.84
N ILE A 153 12.58 4.05 5.20
CA ILE A 153 13.47 4.14 4.03
C ILE A 153 12.70 3.71 2.79
N TRP A 154 12.65 4.62 1.82
CA TRP A 154 11.99 4.41 0.54
C TRP A 154 12.99 3.91 -0.48
N ILE A 155 12.74 2.71 -0.99
CA ILE A 155 13.49 2.18 -2.12
C ILE A 155 12.53 2.13 -3.30
N GLY A 156 12.47 3.23 -4.05
CA GLY A 156 11.66 3.43 -5.25
C GLY A 156 12.45 3.99 -6.44
N ASP A 157 11.75 4.19 -7.56
CA ASP A 157 12.21 4.69 -8.88
C ASP A 157 13.13 3.77 -9.71
N PHE A 158 12.53 2.74 -10.31
CA PHE A 158 13.24 1.86 -11.25
C PHE A 158 12.75 1.98 -12.70
N PRO A 159 13.50 2.66 -13.59
CA PRO A 159 13.20 2.66 -15.00
C PRO A 159 13.54 1.29 -15.62
N ALA A 160 12.66 0.78 -16.48
CA ALA A 160 12.70 -0.56 -17.05
C ALA A 160 13.87 -0.83 -18.04
N ALA A 161 14.72 0.15 -18.40
CA ALA A 161 15.83 -0.02 -19.34
C ALA A 161 17.09 0.81 -18.96
N GLY A 162 18.29 0.23 -19.15
CA GLY A 162 19.59 0.85 -18.84
C GLY A 162 19.96 0.86 -17.33
N TYR A 163 19.36 -0.08 -16.60
CA TYR A 163 19.12 -0.04 -15.17
C TYR A 163 20.35 -0.38 -14.32
N GLU A 164 21.27 -1.22 -14.79
CA GLU A 164 22.30 -1.85 -13.95
C GLU A 164 23.19 -0.83 -13.23
N ARG A 165 23.51 0.29 -13.90
CA ARG A 165 24.32 1.36 -13.29
C ARG A 165 23.57 2.15 -12.21
N ARG A 166 22.29 2.48 -12.44
CA ARG A 166 21.46 3.18 -11.44
C ARG A 166 21.09 2.26 -10.28
N ALA A 167 20.77 0.99 -10.58
CA ALA A 167 20.57 -0.08 -9.61
C ALA A 167 21.78 -0.20 -8.69
N ALA A 168 22.99 -0.30 -9.26
CA ALA A 168 24.22 -0.44 -8.49
C ALA A 168 24.52 0.80 -7.65
N ALA A 169 24.24 2.01 -8.15
CA ALA A 169 24.40 3.23 -7.36
C ALA A 169 23.40 3.30 -6.20
N MET A 170 22.12 3.03 -6.47
CA MET A 170 21.08 2.98 -5.44
C MET A 170 21.38 1.90 -4.40
N LEU A 171 21.81 0.71 -4.84
CA LEU A 171 22.19 -0.39 -3.96
C LEU A 171 23.32 0.02 -3.02
N ARG A 172 24.37 0.70 -3.52
CA ARG A 172 25.43 1.24 -2.67
C ARG A 172 24.91 2.28 -1.68
N THR A 173 24.04 3.19 -2.13
CA THR A 173 23.43 4.20 -1.23
C THR A 173 22.59 3.54 -0.13
N VAL A 174 21.75 2.55 -0.47
CA VAL A 174 20.92 1.85 0.50
C VAL A 174 21.79 1.04 1.47
N ASP A 175 22.79 0.32 0.97
CA ASP A 175 23.70 -0.48 1.80
C ASP A 175 24.49 0.41 2.77
N ASP A 176 25.02 1.53 2.28
CA ASP A 176 25.72 2.53 3.07
C ASP A 176 24.81 3.15 4.15
N LEU A 177 23.61 3.59 3.76
CA LEU A 177 22.66 4.26 4.64
C LEU A 177 22.16 3.33 5.75
N THR A 178 21.75 2.11 5.42
CA THR A 178 21.24 1.14 6.39
C THR A 178 22.33 0.65 7.36
N SER A 179 23.57 0.48 6.86
CA SER A 179 24.72 0.20 7.72
C SER A 179 24.98 1.38 8.66
N TYR A 180 25.00 2.61 8.13
CA TYR A 180 25.21 3.83 8.91
C TYR A 180 24.16 4.02 10.01
N ILE A 181 22.88 3.83 9.70
CA ILE A 181 21.78 3.88 10.69
C ILE A 181 22.02 2.85 11.79
N THR A 182 22.33 1.60 11.42
CA THR A 182 22.56 0.50 12.37
C THR A 182 23.75 0.75 13.27
N GLU A 183 24.90 1.17 12.71
CA GLU A 183 26.15 1.45 13.44
C GLU A 183 25.97 2.56 14.49
N ARG A 184 25.03 3.49 14.26
CA ARG A 184 24.69 4.56 15.20
C ARG A 184 23.55 4.21 16.17
N GLY A 185 23.13 2.95 16.20
CA GLY A 185 22.08 2.44 17.07
C GLY A 185 20.68 2.89 16.69
N GLY A 186 20.47 3.22 15.41
CA GLY A 186 19.15 3.48 14.84
C GLY A 186 18.48 2.19 14.35
N THR A 187 17.17 2.27 14.12
CA THR A 187 16.37 1.19 13.53
C THR A 187 15.55 1.72 12.35
N TYR A 188 15.10 0.84 11.47
CA TYR A 188 14.37 1.27 10.28
C TYR A 188 13.37 0.25 9.76
N VAL A 189 12.36 0.76 9.07
CA VAL A 189 11.44 0.01 8.21
C VAL A 189 11.75 0.36 6.77
N VAL A 190 11.74 -0.63 5.88
CA VAL A 190 11.97 -0.41 4.45
C VAL A 190 10.67 -0.55 3.68
N ILE A 191 10.37 0.46 2.88
CA ILE A 191 9.28 0.43 1.89
C ILE A 191 9.92 0.12 0.54
N LEU A 192 9.69 -1.12 0.09
CA LEU A 192 10.11 -1.65 -1.20
C LEU A 192 9.09 -1.20 -2.25
N GLU A 193 9.22 0.05 -2.68
CA GLU A 193 8.36 0.62 -3.68
C GLU A 193 8.82 0.19 -5.07
N GLN A 194 7.98 -0.56 -5.76
CA GLN A 194 8.21 -0.82 -7.17
C GLN A 194 7.39 0.20 -7.95
N VAL A 195 8.00 1.34 -8.23
CA VAL A 195 7.39 2.36 -9.07
C VAL A 195 7.40 1.85 -10.51
N PHE A 196 6.25 1.42 -11.02
CA PHE A 196 6.04 1.20 -12.45
C PHE A 196 5.71 2.55 -13.10
N THR A 197 6.66 3.49 -13.03
CA THR A 197 6.47 4.80 -13.65
C THR A 197 6.46 4.62 -15.16
N SER A 198 5.40 5.13 -15.78
CA SER A 198 5.36 5.43 -17.20
C SER A 198 6.11 6.72 -17.57
N ASP A 199 6.79 7.41 -16.64
CA ASP A 199 7.37 8.73 -16.90
C ASP A 199 8.89 8.77 -16.72
N TYR A 200 9.58 8.79 -17.86
CA TYR A 200 10.72 9.69 -18.05
C TYR A 200 10.36 10.70 -19.15
N THR A 201 9.34 11.54 -18.94
CA THR A 201 9.09 12.70 -19.82
C THR A 201 10.04 13.83 -19.45
N GLY A 202 11.33 13.61 -19.65
CA GLY A 202 12.39 14.60 -19.50
C GLY A 202 12.82 15.17 -20.86
N SER A 203 12.07 16.16 -21.35
CA SER A 203 12.52 17.26 -22.23
C SER A 203 13.85 17.13 -23.00
N ARG A 204 14.00 16.14 -23.87
CA ARG A 204 14.82 16.23 -25.08
C ARG A 204 14.05 15.52 -26.18
N GLY A 205 13.74 16.28 -27.24
CA GLY A 205 12.91 15.85 -28.35
C GLY A 205 13.60 14.88 -29.29
N ASP A 206 14.06 13.74 -28.77
CA ASP A 206 14.42 12.58 -29.55
C ASP A 206 13.69 11.37 -28.94
N GLU A 207 12.95 10.66 -29.79
CA GLU A 207 12.08 9.53 -29.47
C GLU A 207 12.75 8.51 -28.53
N MET A 208 12.43 8.56 -27.24
CA MET A 208 12.59 7.42 -26.34
C MET A 208 11.24 6.73 -26.23
N THR A 209 11.17 5.56 -26.85
CA THR A 209 10.06 4.62 -26.82
C THR A 209 9.63 4.40 -25.37
N PHE A 210 8.35 4.66 -25.13
CA PHE A 210 7.68 4.24 -23.93
C PHE A 210 7.86 2.72 -23.76
N VAL A 211 8.74 2.28 -22.85
CA VAL A 211 8.56 0.95 -22.22
C VAL A 211 7.39 1.07 -21.26
N THR A 212 6.23 1.29 -21.87
CA THR A 212 4.94 1.25 -21.24
C THR A 212 4.76 -0.15 -20.66
N MET A 213 3.94 -0.28 -19.62
CA MET A 213 3.42 -1.57 -19.17
C MET A 213 3.02 -2.48 -20.34
N SER A 214 2.57 -1.90 -21.47
CA SER A 214 2.27 -2.61 -22.71
C SER A 214 3.44 -3.32 -23.40
N GLU A 215 4.68 -2.86 -23.30
CA GLU A 215 5.83 -3.58 -23.83
C GLU A 215 6.23 -4.75 -22.91
N LEU A 216 6.14 -4.56 -21.59
CA LEU A 216 6.39 -5.63 -20.61
C LEU A 216 5.28 -6.69 -20.61
N THR A 217 4.04 -6.34 -20.91
CA THR A 217 2.90 -7.28 -20.97
C THR A 217 2.58 -7.75 -22.39
N GLY A 218 3.27 -7.23 -23.41
CA GLY A 218 3.02 -7.55 -24.82
C GLY A 218 1.68 -7.06 -25.36
N ARG A 219 1.01 -6.09 -24.71
CA ARG A 219 -0.34 -5.62 -25.08
C ARG A 219 -0.56 -4.12 -24.89
N PRO A 220 -1.00 -3.38 -25.91
CA PRO A 220 -1.24 -1.94 -25.83
C PRO A 220 -2.51 -1.64 -25.02
N ARG A 221 -2.42 -0.66 -24.10
CA ARG A 221 -3.53 0.05 -23.43
C ARG A 221 -4.23 -0.71 -22.30
N TYR A 222 -3.79 -0.48 -21.07
CA TYR A 222 -4.67 -0.71 -19.91
C TYR A 222 -4.89 0.53 -19.05
N PHE A 223 -4.04 1.56 -19.11
CA PHE A 223 -4.09 2.60 -18.09
C PHE A 223 -3.69 3.97 -18.64
N ARG A 224 -4.61 4.94 -18.57
CA ARG A 224 -4.30 6.36 -18.75
C ARG A 224 -4.21 7.01 -17.38
N LYS A 225 -3.17 7.82 -17.21
CA LYS A 225 -2.82 8.56 -15.98
C LYS A 225 -3.97 9.49 -15.55
N LYS A 226 -4.47 9.35 -14.31
CA LYS A 226 -5.12 10.47 -13.62
C LYS A 226 -4.04 11.47 -13.19
N ALA A 227 -4.39 12.76 -13.13
CA ALA A 227 -3.44 13.87 -12.96
C ALA A 227 -2.61 13.84 -11.65
N PHE A 228 -2.98 13.00 -10.68
CA PHE A 228 -2.21 12.75 -9.46
C PHE A 228 -1.44 11.43 -9.61
N GLY A 229 -0.13 11.48 -9.43
CA GLY A 229 0.95 10.50 -9.61
C GLY A 229 0.76 8.99 -9.33
N GLY A 230 -0.43 8.47 -9.06
CA GLY A 230 -0.70 7.04 -8.96
C GLY A 230 -0.66 6.35 -10.33
N GLY A 231 0.35 5.51 -10.55
CA GLY A 231 0.35 4.57 -11.67
C GLY A 231 -0.61 3.40 -11.39
N PRO A 232 -1.10 2.68 -12.41
CA PRO A 232 -1.94 1.50 -12.17
C PRO A 232 -1.21 0.44 -11.33
N ILE A 233 -1.94 -0.39 -10.56
CA ILE A 233 -1.28 -1.53 -9.88
C ILE A 233 -0.52 -2.35 -10.93
N PRO A 234 0.76 -2.65 -10.71
CA PRO A 234 1.47 -3.60 -11.55
C PRO A 234 0.78 -4.96 -11.58
N PRO A 235 0.63 -5.62 -12.73
CA PRO A 235 0.03 -6.94 -12.85
C PRO A 235 0.93 -8.00 -12.22
N LEU A 236 0.89 -8.11 -10.88
CA LEU A 236 1.73 -8.98 -10.06
C LEU A 236 1.60 -10.47 -10.43
N HIS A 237 0.49 -10.84 -11.08
CA HIS A 237 0.27 -12.19 -11.59
C HIS A 237 1.11 -12.53 -12.84
N LYS A 238 1.71 -11.53 -13.51
CA LYS A 238 2.53 -11.75 -14.71
C LYS A 238 3.92 -12.23 -14.31
N GLU A 239 4.38 -13.30 -14.94
CA GLU A 239 5.63 -13.97 -14.57
C GLU A 239 6.87 -13.07 -14.65
N ASN A 240 6.96 -12.24 -15.67
CA ASN A 240 8.07 -11.31 -15.84
C ASN A 240 8.10 -10.24 -14.74
N ILE A 241 6.93 -9.74 -14.32
CA ILE A 241 6.80 -8.79 -13.22
C ILE A 241 7.23 -9.47 -11.92
N ARG A 242 6.72 -10.68 -11.66
CA ARG A 242 7.10 -11.50 -10.50
C ARG A 242 8.59 -11.76 -10.41
N ARG A 243 9.20 -12.22 -11.51
CA ARG A 243 10.65 -12.46 -11.59
C ARG A 243 11.43 -11.18 -11.30
N MET A 244 11.08 -10.08 -11.95
CA MET A 244 11.73 -8.78 -11.75
C MET A 244 11.64 -8.33 -10.29
N THR A 245 10.47 -8.46 -9.66
CA THR A 245 10.32 -8.11 -8.25
C THR A 245 11.13 -9.01 -7.33
N PHE A 246 11.23 -10.30 -7.63
CA PHE A 246 12.03 -11.22 -6.82
C PHE A 246 13.53 -10.96 -6.99
N ASP A 247 13.98 -10.62 -8.19
CA ASP A 247 15.35 -10.16 -8.43
C ASP A 247 15.64 -8.87 -7.69
N TYR A 248 14.67 -7.95 -7.65
CA TYR A 248 14.74 -6.74 -6.85
C TYR A 248 14.88 -7.03 -5.34
N PHE A 249 14.06 -7.94 -4.79
CA PHE A 249 14.19 -8.40 -3.40
C PHE A 249 15.55 -9.04 -3.12
N ARG A 250 16.08 -9.86 -4.04
CA ARG A 250 17.42 -10.45 -3.89
C ARG A 250 18.52 -9.40 -3.89
N MET A 251 18.43 -8.44 -4.81
CA MET A 251 19.45 -7.42 -4.99
C MET A 251 19.54 -6.49 -3.78
N PHE A 252 18.41 -5.93 -3.35
CA PHE A 252 18.39 -5.02 -2.19
C PHE A 252 18.33 -5.74 -0.85
N GLY A 253 17.92 -7.00 -0.82
CA GLY A 253 17.77 -7.78 0.40
C GLY A 253 19.03 -7.80 1.25
N LYS A 254 20.21 -7.97 0.64
CA LYS A 254 21.50 -7.92 1.36
C LYS A 254 21.80 -6.53 1.93
N ALA A 255 21.49 -5.48 1.16
CA ALA A 255 21.71 -4.10 1.58
C ALA A 255 20.83 -3.73 2.77
N VAL A 256 19.54 -4.11 2.74
CA VAL A 256 18.59 -3.75 3.80
C VAL A 256 18.61 -4.70 4.98
N ALA A 257 19.09 -5.93 4.80
CA ALA A 257 19.19 -6.88 5.89
C ALA A 257 20.39 -6.49 6.79
N LYS A 258 20.16 -5.56 7.71
CA LYS A 258 21.07 -5.19 8.80
C LYS A 258 20.34 -5.35 10.12
N ASP A 259 21.10 -5.32 11.21
CA ASP A 259 20.55 -5.50 12.56
C ASP A 259 19.49 -4.46 12.93
N GLY A 260 19.52 -3.28 12.31
CA GLY A 260 18.53 -2.22 12.50
C GLY A 260 17.17 -2.44 11.81
N LEU A 261 17.01 -3.44 10.94
CA LEU A 261 15.74 -3.66 10.22
C LEU A 261 14.63 -4.14 11.18
N ARG A 262 13.48 -3.46 11.19
CA ARG A 262 12.32 -3.74 12.06
C ARG A 262 11.02 -4.01 11.31
N GLY A 263 11.02 -3.79 10.00
CA GLY A 263 9.85 -4.07 9.17
C GLY A 263 10.14 -3.96 7.69
N LEU A 264 9.29 -4.61 6.89
CA LEU A 264 9.23 -4.46 5.45
C LEU A 264 7.81 -4.04 5.05
N CYS A 265 7.73 -3.23 4.01
CA CYS A 265 6.51 -2.97 3.26
C CYS A 265 6.82 -3.16 1.78
N TYR A 266 5.88 -3.67 1.01
CA TYR A 266 5.99 -3.74 -0.45
C TYR A 266 4.93 -2.89 -1.11
N LEU A 267 5.31 -2.21 -2.19
CA LEU A 267 4.51 -1.18 -2.86
C LEU A 267 4.15 -0.01 -1.93
N ASN A 268 3.68 1.06 -2.56
CA ASN A 268 3.23 2.26 -1.88
C ASN A 268 1.77 2.50 -2.24
N GLU A 269 0.94 2.79 -1.23
CA GLU A 269 -0.45 3.24 -1.39
C GLU A 269 -1.24 2.40 -2.40
N LEU A 270 -1.40 1.10 -2.12
CA LEU A 270 -2.00 0.18 -3.08
C LEU A 270 -3.40 0.60 -3.54
N SER A 271 -4.28 1.01 -2.62
CA SER A 271 -5.66 1.44 -2.89
C SER A 271 -5.79 2.58 -3.90
N THR A 272 -4.86 3.54 -3.92
CA THR A 272 -4.93 4.71 -4.81
C THR A 272 -4.75 4.34 -6.27
N ASN A 273 -4.04 3.24 -6.50
CA ASN A 273 -3.59 2.78 -7.81
C ASN A 273 -4.55 1.78 -8.47
N ILE A 274 -5.60 1.34 -7.77
CA ILE A 274 -6.46 0.25 -8.24
C ILE A 274 -7.63 0.74 -9.10
N GLY A 275 -8.01 2.01 -9.03
CA GLY A 275 -9.28 2.43 -9.61
C GLY A 275 -10.49 1.67 -9.03
N LEU A 276 -10.31 0.90 -7.93
CA LEU A 276 -11.40 0.42 -7.08
C LEU A 276 -12.15 1.59 -6.43
N GLY A 277 -11.56 2.80 -6.53
CA GLY A 277 -12.12 4.14 -6.55
C GLY A 277 -13.40 4.34 -7.33
N GLY A 278 -14.49 3.70 -6.92
CA GLY A 278 -15.84 4.21 -7.09
C GLY A 278 -16.53 3.94 -8.43
N GLU A 279 -15.87 3.34 -9.42
CA GLU A 279 -16.52 2.89 -10.65
C GLU A 279 -16.94 1.42 -10.54
N CYS A 280 -17.93 1.19 -9.67
CA CYS A 280 -18.74 -0.02 -9.68
C CYS A 280 -19.41 -0.17 -11.06
N LEU A 281 -19.61 -1.40 -11.53
CA LEU A 281 -20.41 -1.68 -12.74
C LEU A 281 -21.76 -0.94 -12.71
N GLU A 282 -22.35 -0.76 -11.52
CA GLU A 282 -23.58 0.00 -11.34
C GLU A 282 -23.40 1.53 -11.45
N SER A 283 -22.33 2.12 -10.92
CA SER A 283 -22.12 3.57 -11.01
C SER A 283 -21.73 3.99 -12.42
N SER A 284 -20.84 3.24 -13.09
CA SER A 284 -20.47 3.47 -14.49
C SER A 284 -21.66 3.25 -15.44
N ALA A 285 -22.54 2.27 -15.17
CA ALA A 285 -23.76 2.06 -15.97
C ALA A 285 -24.84 3.15 -15.76
N ARG A 286 -24.89 3.79 -14.58
CA ARG A 286 -25.86 4.85 -14.26
C ARG A 286 -25.46 6.22 -14.77
N ALA A 287 -24.17 6.53 -14.80
CA ALA A 287 -23.68 7.85 -15.20
C ALA A 287 -23.91 8.15 -16.70
N GLY A 288 -24.22 7.15 -17.53
CA GLY A 288 -24.35 7.32 -18.99
C GLY A 288 -23.02 7.65 -19.70
N GLU A 289 -21.99 8.01 -18.92
CA GLU A 289 -20.60 8.16 -19.31
C GLU A 289 -19.89 6.80 -19.15
N MET A 290 -20.29 5.81 -19.97
CA MET A 290 -19.50 4.60 -20.13
C MET A 290 -18.19 4.95 -20.83
N LYS A 291 -17.19 5.36 -20.06
CA LYS A 291 -15.84 5.20 -20.52
C LYS A 291 -15.40 3.84 -19.98
N ASP A 292 -15.13 2.90 -20.87
CA ASP A 292 -14.40 1.64 -20.57
C ASP A 292 -13.00 1.90 -19.96
N GLU A 293 -12.64 3.17 -19.78
CA GLU A 293 -11.36 3.66 -19.31
C GLU A 293 -11.19 3.38 -17.81
N GLY A 294 -10.79 2.16 -17.46
CA GLY A 294 -10.28 1.82 -16.13
C GLY A 294 -10.87 0.56 -15.50
N TYR A 295 -12.00 0.05 -16.00
CA TYR A 295 -12.51 -1.24 -15.53
C TYR A 295 -11.64 -2.38 -16.05
N PRO A 296 -11.13 -3.29 -15.20
CA PRO A 296 -10.31 -4.39 -15.67
C PRO A 296 -11.14 -5.31 -16.58
N ASP A 297 -10.71 -5.51 -17.83
CA ASP A 297 -11.29 -6.50 -18.72
C ASP A 297 -10.46 -7.79 -18.68
N LEU A 298 -10.99 -8.81 -17.99
CA LEU A 298 -10.32 -10.10 -17.85
C LEU A 298 -10.55 -11.04 -19.02
N ARG A 299 -11.43 -10.70 -19.97
CA ARG A 299 -11.77 -11.56 -21.11
C ARG A 299 -10.54 -11.84 -21.98
N ASP A 300 -9.67 -10.84 -22.10
CA ASP A 300 -8.42 -10.98 -22.82
C ASP A 300 -7.33 -11.63 -21.96
N GLU A 301 -7.51 -11.78 -20.65
CA GLU A 301 -6.50 -12.26 -19.70
C GLU A 301 -6.79 -13.69 -19.23
N PRO A 302 -6.42 -14.74 -20.01
CA PRO A 302 -6.85 -16.12 -19.75
C PRO A 302 -6.42 -16.63 -18.37
N VAL A 303 -5.24 -16.21 -17.89
CA VAL A 303 -4.74 -16.57 -16.55
C VAL A 303 -5.63 -15.98 -15.45
N LEU A 304 -6.08 -14.73 -15.60
CA LEU A 304 -6.95 -14.08 -14.63
C LEU A 304 -8.39 -14.60 -14.71
N LEU A 305 -8.90 -14.85 -15.92
CA LEU A 305 -10.22 -15.44 -16.10
C LEU A 305 -10.28 -16.86 -15.52
N GLU A 306 -9.26 -17.67 -15.72
CA GLU A 306 -9.16 -18.99 -15.08
C GLU A 306 -9.07 -18.87 -13.56
N ALA A 307 -8.30 -17.92 -13.03
CA ALA A 307 -8.24 -17.66 -11.59
C ALA A 307 -9.61 -17.23 -11.04
N TYR A 308 -10.35 -16.40 -11.75
CA TYR A 308 -11.71 -15.99 -11.40
C TYR A 308 -12.66 -17.18 -11.32
N ARG A 309 -12.67 -18.03 -12.35
CA ARG A 309 -13.53 -19.23 -12.39
C ARG A 309 -13.20 -20.22 -11.28
N ARG A 310 -11.92 -20.43 -10.97
CA ARG A 310 -11.50 -21.26 -9.83
C ARG A 310 -11.91 -20.65 -8.50
N TRP A 311 -11.79 -19.33 -8.35
CA TRP A 311 -12.23 -18.62 -7.16
C TRP A 311 -13.76 -18.73 -6.96
N LEU A 312 -14.55 -18.61 -8.03
CA LEU A 312 -16.00 -18.84 -8.00
C LEU A 312 -16.33 -20.27 -7.56
N ALA A 313 -15.63 -21.27 -8.11
CA ALA A 313 -15.83 -22.67 -7.75
C ALA A 313 -15.59 -22.92 -6.25
N GLY A 314 -14.50 -22.37 -5.70
CA GLY A 314 -14.23 -22.45 -4.26
C GLY A 314 -15.24 -21.71 -3.40
N ARG A 315 -15.72 -20.55 -3.86
CA ARG A 315 -16.64 -19.70 -3.07
C ARG A 315 -18.08 -20.23 -3.03
N PHE A 316 -18.59 -20.76 -4.14
CA PHE A 316 -19.99 -21.16 -4.27
C PHE A 316 -20.19 -22.68 -4.21
N GLY A 317 -19.13 -23.47 -4.30
CA GLY A 317 -19.17 -24.94 -4.26
C GLY A 317 -19.85 -25.62 -5.46
N SER A 318 -20.80 -24.97 -6.13
CA SER A 318 -21.52 -25.47 -7.31
C SER A 318 -21.94 -24.32 -8.23
N VAL A 319 -22.00 -24.58 -9.54
CA VAL A 319 -22.48 -23.61 -10.53
C VAL A 319 -23.96 -23.28 -10.31
N GLY A 320 -24.75 -24.22 -9.78
CA GLY A 320 -26.16 -24.01 -9.43
C GLY A 320 -26.36 -22.93 -8.37
N GLU A 321 -25.51 -22.88 -7.33
CA GLU A 321 -25.58 -21.81 -6.32
C GLU A 321 -25.23 -20.45 -6.94
N LEU A 322 -24.17 -20.38 -7.75
CA LEU A 322 -23.79 -19.16 -8.45
C LEU A 322 -24.93 -18.66 -9.35
N ASN A 323 -25.52 -19.56 -10.15
CA ASN A 323 -26.64 -19.29 -11.03
C ASN A 323 -27.85 -18.74 -10.27
N ALA A 324 -28.19 -19.33 -9.13
CA ALA A 324 -29.27 -18.85 -8.28
C ALA A 324 -29.04 -17.41 -7.77
N ARG A 325 -27.78 -17.03 -7.48
CA ARG A 325 -27.46 -15.67 -7.04
C ARG A 325 -27.43 -14.65 -8.18
N LEU A 326 -26.87 -15.04 -9.32
CA LEU A 326 -26.71 -14.16 -10.48
C LEU A 326 -27.97 -14.07 -11.35
N GLY A 327 -28.89 -15.02 -11.25
CA GLY A 327 -30.01 -15.17 -12.18
C GLY A 327 -29.53 -15.61 -13.57
N THR A 328 -28.59 -16.55 -13.61
CA THR A 328 -27.97 -17.10 -14.84
C THR A 328 -28.19 -18.61 -14.94
N ASP A 329 -27.77 -19.21 -16.05
CA ASP A 329 -27.95 -20.62 -16.38
C ASP A 329 -26.66 -21.29 -16.91
N TYR A 330 -25.49 -20.84 -16.43
CA TYR A 330 -24.20 -21.44 -16.80
C TYR A 330 -24.20 -22.96 -16.56
N GLY A 331 -23.72 -23.74 -17.54
CA GLY A 331 -23.58 -25.20 -17.45
C GLY A 331 -22.40 -25.65 -16.59
N GLY A 332 -21.40 -24.77 -16.41
CA GLY A 332 -20.21 -25.02 -15.61
C GLY A 332 -19.47 -23.73 -15.25
N PHE A 333 -18.51 -23.80 -14.32
CA PHE A 333 -17.69 -22.63 -13.96
C PHE A 333 -16.78 -22.16 -15.10
N ASP A 334 -16.41 -23.06 -16.02
CA ASP A 334 -15.66 -22.79 -17.24
C ASP A 334 -16.43 -21.96 -18.27
N GLU A 335 -17.76 -21.94 -18.19
CA GLU A 335 -18.62 -21.09 -19.02
C GLU A 335 -18.86 -19.71 -18.41
N VAL A 336 -18.48 -19.47 -17.15
CA VAL A 336 -18.72 -18.17 -16.50
C VAL A 336 -17.85 -17.10 -17.15
N GLU A 337 -18.48 -16.00 -17.55
CA GLU A 337 -17.85 -14.88 -18.23
C GLU A 337 -17.53 -13.73 -17.26
N TRP A 338 -16.49 -12.97 -17.59
CA TRP A 338 -16.24 -11.65 -17.00
C TRP A 338 -17.09 -10.61 -17.70
N VAL A 339 -17.78 -9.75 -16.94
CA VAL A 339 -18.65 -8.71 -17.49
C VAL A 339 -18.03 -7.35 -17.27
N THR A 340 -18.02 -6.57 -18.35
CA THR A 340 -17.54 -5.19 -18.39
C THR A 340 -18.74 -4.23 -18.45
N PRO A 341 -18.53 -2.93 -18.16
CA PRO A 341 -19.59 -1.92 -18.35
C PRO A 341 -20.19 -1.95 -19.77
N ALA A 342 -19.38 -2.16 -20.81
CA ALA A 342 -19.83 -2.27 -22.21
C ALA A 342 -20.82 -3.43 -22.47
N ASP A 343 -20.80 -4.48 -21.65
CA ASP A 343 -21.70 -5.63 -21.79
C ASP A 343 -23.09 -5.36 -21.17
N ILE A 344 -23.20 -4.29 -20.37
CA ILE A 344 -24.43 -3.94 -19.68
C ILE A 344 -25.40 -3.27 -20.65
N THR A 345 -26.31 -4.07 -21.20
CA THR A 345 -27.57 -3.58 -21.75
C THR A 345 -28.66 -3.76 -20.71
N TYR A 346 -29.37 -2.67 -20.34
CA TYR A 346 -30.41 -2.68 -19.29
C TYR A 346 -31.52 -3.72 -19.52
N SER A 347 -31.69 -4.23 -20.74
CA SER A 347 -32.65 -5.28 -21.09
C SER A 347 -32.17 -6.72 -20.80
N ARG A 348 -30.85 -6.97 -20.70
CA ARG A 348 -30.28 -8.32 -20.50
C ARG A 348 -29.92 -8.62 -19.05
N HIS A 349 -29.75 -7.61 -18.21
CA HIS A 349 -29.38 -7.77 -16.81
C HIS A 349 -30.24 -6.90 -15.89
N PRO A 350 -31.15 -7.49 -15.09
CA PRO A 350 -31.87 -6.76 -14.05
C PRO A 350 -30.90 -6.01 -13.12
N CYS A 351 -31.27 -4.80 -12.64
CA CYS A 351 -30.40 -4.01 -11.75
C CYS A 351 -29.91 -4.79 -10.51
N ARG A 352 -30.71 -5.74 -10.01
CA ARG A 352 -30.33 -6.62 -8.90
C ARG A 352 -29.20 -7.58 -9.29
N SER A 353 -29.23 -8.19 -10.47
CA SER A 353 -28.16 -9.09 -10.91
C SER A 353 -26.87 -8.33 -11.19
N LEU A 354 -26.95 -7.08 -11.67
CA LEU A 354 -25.78 -6.21 -11.86
C LEU A 354 -25.07 -5.91 -10.54
N ARG A 355 -25.80 -5.56 -9.48
CA ARG A 355 -25.23 -5.35 -8.14
C ARG A 355 -24.54 -6.59 -7.59
N VAL A 356 -25.21 -7.74 -7.69
CA VAL A 356 -24.65 -9.01 -7.20
C VAL A 356 -23.41 -9.38 -8.00
N ARG A 357 -23.43 -9.16 -9.32
CA ARG A 357 -22.30 -9.43 -10.20
C ARG A 357 -21.11 -8.50 -9.90
N ASP A 358 -21.36 -7.21 -9.72
CA ASP A 358 -20.35 -6.23 -9.30
C ASP A 358 -19.73 -6.58 -7.96
N ASP A 359 -20.56 -6.96 -6.98
CA ASP A 359 -20.09 -7.42 -5.68
C ASP A 359 -19.17 -8.64 -5.80
N ILE A 360 -19.51 -9.59 -6.68
CA ILE A 360 -18.71 -10.81 -6.92
C ILE A 360 -17.39 -10.48 -7.64
N GLN A 361 -17.42 -9.67 -8.70
CA GLN A 361 -16.23 -9.31 -9.48
C GLN A 361 -15.25 -8.45 -8.67
N ASN A 362 -15.75 -7.46 -7.92
CA ASN A 362 -14.93 -6.63 -7.03
C ASN A 362 -14.31 -7.47 -5.91
N ARG A 363 -15.08 -8.40 -5.33
CA ARG A 363 -14.56 -9.29 -4.29
C ARG A 363 -13.47 -10.23 -4.83
N PHE A 364 -13.66 -10.80 -6.02
CA PHE A 364 -12.60 -11.57 -6.67
C PHE A 364 -11.33 -10.74 -6.84
N TRP A 365 -11.46 -9.52 -7.37
CA TRP A 365 -10.31 -8.65 -7.63
C TRP A 365 -9.53 -8.39 -6.34
N VAL A 366 -10.23 -8.00 -5.27
CA VAL A 366 -9.64 -7.76 -3.96
C VAL A 366 -8.97 -9.01 -3.39
N ASP A 367 -9.65 -10.16 -3.37
CA ASP A 367 -9.09 -11.40 -2.84
C ASP A 367 -7.87 -11.87 -3.66
N PHE A 368 -7.94 -11.72 -4.99
CA PHE A 368 -6.85 -12.09 -5.90
C PHE A 368 -5.61 -11.25 -5.64
N TRP A 369 -5.74 -9.92 -5.58
CA TRP A 369 -4.63 -9.01 -5.33
C TRP A 369 -4.05 -9.17 -3.93
N ALA A 370 -4.90 -9.36 -2.92
CA ALA A 370 -4.44 -9.67 -1.58
C ALA A 370 -3.59 -10.95 -1.56
N GLY A 371 -4.03 -12.00 -2.26
CA GLY A 371 -3.27 -13.24 -2.43
C GLY A 371 -1.92 -13.04 -3.13
N GLN A 372 -1.89 -12.28 -4.22
CA GLN A 372 -0.63 -11.93 -4.91
C GLN A 372 0.30 -11.16 -3.97
N TYR A 373 -0.18 -10.12 -3.30
CA TYR A 373 0.60 -9.31 -2.38
C TYR A 373 1.24 -10.15 -1.26
N VAL A 374 0.44 -11.02 -0.63
CA VAL A 374 0.92 -11.89 0.45
C VAL A 374 1.95 -12.91 -0.05
N SER A 375 1.81 -13.41 -1.28
CA SER A 375 2.83 -14.29 -1.88
C SER A 375 4.18 -13.57 -2.05
N TYR A 376 4.15 -12.29 -2.42
CA TYR A 376 5.34 -11.45 -2.53
C TYR A 376 5.92 -11.13 -1.15
N ALA A 377 5.08 -10.85 -0.16
CA ALA A 377 5.50 -10.65 1.22
C ALA A 377 6.25 -11.86 1.78
N ARG A 378 5.74 -13.07 1.52
CA ARG A 378 6.43 -14.33 1.88
C ARG A 378 7.78 -14.44 1.19
N LYS A 379 7.84 -14.13 -0.11
CA LYS A 379 9.10 -14.18 -0.85
C LYS A 379 10.12 -13.17 -0.34
N ALA A 380 9.68 -11.96 -0.01
CA ALA A 380 10.55 -10.95 0.59
C ALA A 380 11.13 -11.44 1.93
N ARG A 381 10.32 -12.05 2.81
CA ARG A 381 10.83 -12.63 4.07
C ARG A 381 11.83 -13.77 3.83
N GLU A 382 11.57 -14.65 2.87
CA GLU A 382 12.51 -15.72 2.51
C GLU A 382 13.89 -15.16 2.09
N LEU A 383 13.88 -14.05 1.34
CA LEU A 383 15.10 -13.49 0.74
C LEU A 383 15.84 -12.50 1.65
N ILE A 384 15.12 -11.80 2.54
CA ILE A 384 15.65 -10.70 3.35
C ILE A 384 15.77 -11.10 4.83
N GLY A 385 14.85 -11.93 5.30
CA GLY A 385 14.76 -12.44 6.67
C GLY A 385 13.36 -12.29 7.26
N ASP A 386 13.11 -13.05 8.33
CA ASP A 386 11.81 -13.12 9.00
C ASP A 386 11.56 -11.92 9.93
N VAL A 387 11.30 -10.77 9.33
CA VAL A 387 10.95 -9.50 9.98
C VAL A 387 9.47 -9.19 9.74
N PRO A 388 8.80 -8.37 10.58
CA PRO A 388 7.42 -7.98 10.33
C PRO A 388 7.19 -7.43 8.93
N PHE A 389 6.09 -7.80 8.31
CA PHE A 389 5.71 -7.34 6.97
C PHE A 389 4.36 -6.63 7.00
N PHE A 390 4.34 -5.39 6.55
CA PHE A 390 3.18 -4.50 6.58
C PHE A 390 2.70 -4.16 5.17
N SER A 391 1.40 -3.88 5.03
CA SER A 391 0.87 -3.16 3.87
C SER A 391 0.85 -1.66 4.16
N LYS A 392 0.91 -0.82 3.12
CA LYS A 392 0.76 0.64 3.20
C LYS A 392 -0.40 1.11 2.32
N ALA A 393 -1.23 1.98 2.87
CA ALA A 393 -2.49 2.44 2.29
C ALA A 393 -2.63 3.96 2.41
N LEU A 394 -3.29 4.60 1.44
CA LEU A 394 -3.65 6.01 1.55
C LEU A 394 -5.06 6.16 2.14
N ASP A 395 -5.26 7.19 2.97
CA ASP A 395 -6.48 7.42 3.77
C ASP A 395 -7.79 7.57 2.96
N TYR A 396 -7.74 7.88 1.67
CA TYR A 396 -8.87 8.53 1.00
C TYR A 396 -10.04 7.63 0.61
N GLU A 397 -9.91 6.30 0.65
CA GLU A 397 -10.83 5.44 -0.09
C GLU A 397 -11.11 4.10 0.59
N PHE A 398 -11.75 4.12 1.76
CA PHE A 398 -12.41 2.93 2.30
C PHE A 398 -13.69 2.63 1.53
N HIS A 399 -13.53 1.94 0.40
CA HIS A 399 -14.64 1.35 -0.33
C HIS A 399 -15.25 0.19 0.43
N ARG A 400 -16.43 -0.22 -0.02
CA ARG A 400 -17.12 -1.45 0.44
C ARG A 400 -16.24 -2.70 0.37
N TYR A 401 -15.18 -2.67 -0.45
CA TYR A 401 -14.14 -3.70 -0.54
C TYR A 401 -12.77 -3.05 -0.29
N SER A 402 -12.30 -3.10 0.94
CA SER A 402 -10.94 -2.64 1.29
C SER A 402 -9.92 -3.72 0.86
N LEU A 403 -9.05 -3.39 -0.10
CA LEU A 403 -7.95 -4.29 -0.49
C LEU A 403 -7.04 -4.52 0.71
N GLU A 404 -6.80 -3.46 1.47
CA GLU A 404 -6.01 -3.42 2.67
C GLU A 404 -6.48 -4.43 3.72
N GLU A 405 -7.78 -4.42 4.04
CA GLU A 405 -8.37 -5.40 4.95
C GLU A 405 -8.16 -6.83 4.43
N ALA A 406 -8.31 -7.04 3.13
CA ALA A 406 -8.07 -8.34 2.51
C ALA A 406 -6.59 -8.75 2.57
N ILE A 407 -5.64 -7.84 2.36
CA ILE A 407 -4.19 -8.11 2.47
C ILE A 407 -3.83 -8.51 3.91
N VAL A 408 -4.32 -7.73 4.89
CA VAL A 408 -4.08 -8.00 6.30
C VAL A 408 -4.68 -9.34 6.70
N THR A 409 -5.91 -9.61 6.26
CA THR A 409 -6.59 -10.88 6.50
C THR A 409 -5.83 -12.05 5.86
N ALA A 410 -5.35 -11.88 4.63
CA ALA A 410 -4.69 -12.92 3.86
C ALA A 410 -3.29 -13.29 4.38
N GLY A 411 -2.58 -12.38 5.07
CA GLY A 411 -1.36 -12.78 5.76
C GLY A 411 -0.28 -11.76 6.06
N THR A 412 -0.47 -10.45 5.88
CA THR A 412 0.50 -9.47 6.43
C THR A 412 0.40 -9.38 7.95
N ASP A 413 1.44 -8.87 8.62
CA ASP A 413 1.48 -8.74 10.07
C ASP A 413 0.80 -7.46 10.56
N GLY A 414 0.46 -6.55 9.65
CA GLY A 414 -0.20 -5.30 9.97
C GLY A 414 -0.40 -4.42 8.76
N ILE A 415 -0.93 -3.23 9.02
CA ILE A 415 -1.28 -2.23 8.03
C ILE A 415 -0.85 -0.84 8.48
N GLY A 416 -0.27 -0.10 7.55
CA GLY A 416 0.03 1.31 7.68
C GLY A 416 -0.95 2.15 6.88
N HIS A 417 -1.49 3.21 7.49
CA HIS A 417 -2.20 4.25 6.76
C HIS A 417 -1.40 5.54 6.74
N ASP A 418 -1.27 6.11 5.55
CA ASP A 418 -0.81 7.47 5.38
C ASP A 418 -1.95 8.40 5.75
N ILE A 419 -1.77 9.16 6.83
CA ILE A 419 -2.81 10.00 7.40
C ILE A 419 -2.36 11.44 7.30
N TYR A 420 -2.92 12.11 6.30
CA TYR A 420 -2.69 13.51 6.05
C TYR A 420 -3.90 14.29 6.50
N ARG A 421 -3.72 15.14 7.51
CA ARG A 421 -4.73 16.13 7.88
C ARG A 421 -4.71 17.24 6.83
N VAL A 422 -5.21 16.94 5.64
CA VAL A 422 -5.39 17.96 4.62
C VAL A 422 -6.56 18.81 5.09
N VAL A 423 -6.27 20.04 5.51
CA VAL A 423 -7.30 21.07 5.69
C VAL A 423 -7.71 21.54 4.29
N ASN A 424 -8.17 20.62 3.44
CA ASN A 424 -8.82 21.02 2.21
C ASN A 424 -10.24 21.36 2.60
N THR A 425 -10.47 22.63 2.91
CA THR A 425 -11.80 23.15 3.23
C THR A 425 -12.80 22.80 2.13
N THR A 426 -12.34 22.64 0.90
CA THR A 426 -13.16 22.20 -0.24
C THR A 426 -13.59 20.75 -0.11
N GLU A 427 -12.70 19.84 0.27
CA GLU A 427 -13.04 18.42 0.42
C GLU A 427 -13.91 18.17 1.65
N ILE A 428 -13.66 18.89 2.75
CA ILE A 428 -14.54 18.87 3.92
C ILE A 428 -15.93 19.41 3.53
N ALA A 429 -16.00 20.51 2.77
CA ALA A 429 -17.27 21.06 2.29
C ALA A 429 -17.99 20.10 1.32
N GLU A 430 -17.27 19.45 0.41
CA GLU A 430 -17.83 18.44 -0.51
C GLU A 430 -18.35 17.22 0.26
N ARG A 431 -17.61 16.74 1.28
CA ARG A 431 -18.08 15.65 2.15
C ARG A 431 -19.31 16.07 2.95
N GLU A 432 -19.33 17.26 3.52
CA GLU A 432 -20.49 17.82 4.21
C GLU A 432 -21.70 17.96 3.27
N GLU A 433 -21.50 18.42 2.03
CA GLU A 433 -22.52 18.51 0.99
C GLU A 433 -23.08 17.12 0.62
N LEU A 434 -22.23 16.11 0.60
CA LEU A 434 -22.61 14.70 0.39
C LEU A 434 -23.19 14.03 1.66
N GLY A 435 -23.27 14.73 2.79
CA GLY A 435 -23.72 14.18 4.08
C GLY A 435 -22.78 13.12 4.66
N LEU A 436 -21.53 13.11 4.23
CA LEU A 436 -20.45 12.29 4.78
C LEU A 436 -19.83 13.01 5.98
N PRO A 437 -19.36 12.27 7.00
CA PRO A 437 -18.69 12.89 8.13
C PRO A 437 -17.42 13.65 7.67
N ALA A 438 -17.24 14.84 8.26
CA ALA A 438 -16.13 15.76 7.99
C ALA A 438 -14.77 15.20 8.44
N SER A 439 -14.77 14.34 9.47
CA SER A 439 -13.65 13.45 9.79
C SER A 439 -13.85 12.12 9.10
N LEU A 440 -12.75 11.52 8.63
CA LEU A 440 -12.69 10.08 8.42
C LEU A 440 -12.90 9.42 9.79
N ASP A 441 -14.16 9.12 10.14
CA ASP A 441 -14.54 8.21 11.23
C ASP A 441 -14.18 6.78 10.84
N LEU A 442 -12.91 6.58 10.50
CA LEU A 442 -12.31 5.28 10.35
C LEU A 442 -12.07 4.75 11.74
N ASP A 443 -12.92 3.80 12.10
CA ASP A 443 -12.75 2.95 13.27
C ASP A 443 -11.69 1.89 12.92
N PHE A 444 -10.42 2.33 12.89
CA PHE A 444 -9.26 1.47 12.58
C PHE A 444 -9.18 0.30 13.57
N GLU A 445 -9.53 0.52 14.84
CA GLU A 445 -9.60 -0.57 15.83
C GLU A 445 -10.60 -1.64 15.42
N ALA A 446 -11.82 -1.26 15.00
CA ALA A 446 -12.80 -2.24 14.52
C ALA A 446 -12.33 -2.96 13.24
N MET A 447 -11.69 -2.25 12.30
CA MET A 447 -11.12 -2.86 11.10
C MET A 447 -10.04 -3.89 11.45
N LEU A 448 -9.09 -3.52 12.32
CA LEU A 448 -8.03 -4.42 12.76
C LEU A 448 -8.59 -5.59 13.54
N ALA A 449 -9.54 -5.37 14.44
CA ALA A 449 -10.19 -6.43 15.19
C ALA A 449 -10.90 -7.42 14.24
N ALA A 450 -11.57 -6.93 13.19
CA ALA A 450 -12.16 -7.76 12.15
C ALA A 450 -11.09 -8.57 11.40
N ALA A 451 -10.01 -7.92 10.95
CA ALA A 451 -8.91 -8.58 10.25
C ALA A 451 -8.17 -9.60 11.14
N GLN A 452 -8.00 -9.31 12.43
CA GLN A 452 -7.45 -10.26 13.41
C GLN A 452 -8.35 -11.48 13.51
N ASN A 453 -9.64 -11.27 13.78
CA ASN A 453 -10.61 -12.36 13.91
C ASN A 453 -10.69 -13.21 12.64
N ALA A 454 -10.68 -12.59 11.46
CA ALA A 454 -10.74 -13.29 10.18
C ALA A 454 -9.45 -14.07 9.88
N SER A 455 -8.28 -13.50 10.16
CA SER A 455 -6.99 -14.16 9.92
C SER A 455 -6.60 -15.17 11.00
N GLY A 456 -7.23 -15.12 12.17
CA GLY A 456 -6.82 -15.87 13.36
C GLY A 456 -5.44 -15.46 13.88
N ARG A 457 -4.95 -14.26 13.52
CA ARG A 457 -3.61 -13.76 13.87
C ARG A 457 -3.65 -12.32 14.33
N THR A 458 -2.79 -11.97 15.29
CA THR A 458 -2.65 -10.57 15.75
C THR A 458 -2.05 -9.68 14.67
N LYS A 459 -2.47 -8.40 14.64
CA LYS A 459 -2.13 -7.42 13.60
C LYS A 459 -1.68 -6.09 14.20
N LEU A 460 -0.73 -5.41 13.57
CA LEU A 460 -0.29 -4.06 13.94
C LEU A 460 -1.00 -2.99 13.10
N PHE A 461 -1.27 -1.84 13.71
CA PHE A 461 -1.58 -0.62 12.97
C PHE A 461 -0.54 0.46 13.25
N TRP A 462 -0.09 1.12 12.19
CA TRP A 462 0.89 2.19 12.25
C TRP A 462 0.55 3.28 11.23
N VAL A 463 1.19 4.43 11.40
CA VAL A 463 1.04 5.60 10.54
C VAL A 463 2.40 5.83 9.85
N PRO A 464 2.66 5.13 8.73
CA PRO A 464 3.92 5.25 7.98
C PRO A 464 4.16 6.65 7.41
N GLU A 465 3.10 7.45 7.27
CA GLU A 465 3.21 8.86 6.93
C GLU A 465 2.14 9.65 7.65
N HIS A 466 2.56 10.76 8.26
CA HIS A 466 1.62 11.78 8.69
C HIS A 466 2.12 13.17 8.37
N GLY A 467 1.15 14.08 8.27
CA GLY A 467 1.37 15.50 8.10
C GLY A 467 0.07 16.28 8.12
N SER A 468 0.16 17.60 8.08
CA SER A 468 -0.99 18.51 8.07
C SER A 468 -0.81 19.62 7.02
N GLY A 469 -1.89 20.05 6.38
CA GLY A 469 -1.88 21.13 5.39
C GLY A 469 -2.01 20.68 3.93
N ASP A 470 -2.12 21.66 3.04
CA ASP A 470 -2.20 21.44 1.58
C ASP A 470 -0.85 20.95 1.03
N ALA A 471 -0.86 20.24 -0.11
CA ALA A 471 0.33 19.78 -0.83
C ALA A 471 1.34 20.91 -1.09
N GLU A 472 0.86 22.16 -1.21
CA GLU A 472 1.72 23.35 -1.34
C GLU A 472 2.50 23.71 -0.05
N ARG A 473 2.05 23.26 1.13
CA ARG A 473 2.64 23.57 2.45
C ARG A 473 3.49 22.45 3.04
N MET A 474 3.84 21.43 2.25
CA MET A 474 4.71 20.31 2.65
C MET A 474 4.28 19.56 3.92
N LEU A 475 2.97 19.38 4.11
CA LEU A 475 2.42 18.45 5.11
C LEU A 475 2.95 18.74 6.54
N VAL A 476 3.08 20.03 6.88
CA VAL A 476 3.55 20.52 8.18
C VAL A 476 2.43 21.00 9.10
N PHE A 477 2.45 20.55 10.36
CA PHE A 477 1.52 21.02 11.41
C PHE A 477 1.77 22.50 11.75
N GLY A 478 0.69 23.25 11.96
CA GLY A 478 0.76 24.68 12.26
C GLY A 478 1.23 24.96 13.69
N SER A 479 1.09 24.00 14.61
CA SER A 479 1.53 24.12 15.99
C SER A 479 1.92 22.78 16.63
N ARG A 480 2.72 22.83 17.70
CA ARG A 480 3.04 21.66 18.54
C ARG A 480 1.78 21.00 19.10
N ARG A 481 0.81 21.81 19.54
CA ARG A 481 -0.45 21.34 20.12
C ARG A 481 -1.27 20.55 19.10
N GLU A 482 -1.37 21.04 17.87
CA GLU A 482 -2.09 20.36 16.79
C GLU A 482 -1.46 18.99 16.48
N LEU A 483 -0.13 18.90 16.42
CA LEU A 483 0.59 17.64 16.24
C LEU A 483 0.37 16.68 17.43
N GLU A 484 0.42 17.18 18.66
CA GLU A 484 0.18 16.39 19.87
C GLU A 484 -1.24 15.82 19.91
N GLU A 485 -2.25 16.66 19.66
CA GLU A 485 -3.66 16.23 19.57
C GLU A 485 -3.85 15.17 18.48
N PHE A 486 -3.24 15.36 17.30
CA PHE A 486 -3.29 14.38 16.22
C PHE A 486 -2.67 13.03 16.62
N LEU A 487 -1.44 13.04 17.15
CA LEU A 487 -0.74 11.81 17.52
C LEU A 487 -1.48 11.04 18.63
N LEU A 488 -2.03 11.74 19.62
CA LEU A 488 -2.80 11.12 20.70
C LEU A 488 -4.14 10.58 20.22
N ASP A 489 -4.83 11.26 19.30
CA ASP A 489 -6.04 10.73 18.64
C ASP A 489 -5.73 9.44 17.87
N MET A 490 -4.60 9.39 17.15
CA MET A 490 -4.18 8.17 16.44
C MET A 490 -3.83 7.03 17.41
N VAL A 491 -3.17 7.31 18.54
CA VAL A 491 -2.95 6.31 19.60
C VAL A 491 -4.29 5.81 20.16
N GLU A 492 -5.26 6.71 20.31
CA GLU A 492 -6.61 6.37 20.76
C GLU A 492 -7.37 5.49 19.77
N ARG A 493 -7.11 5.64 18.47
CA ARG A 493 -7.60 4.77 17.39
C ARG A 493 -6.76 3.52 17.16
N GLY A 494 -5.87 3.20 18.09
CA GLY A 494 -5.11 1.96 18.07
C GLY A 494 -3.74 2.02 17.38
N ALA A 495 -3.31 3.15 16.80
CA ALA A 495 -2.00 3.24 16.15
C ALA A 495 -0.84 3.01 17.14
N LYS A 496 0.19 2.28 16.67
CA LYS A 496 1.39 1.90 17.44
C LYS A 496 2.68 2.16 16.64
N GLY A 497 2.66 3.11 15.73
CA GLY A 497 3.85 3.56 15.00
C GLY A 497 3.57 4.85 14.23
N PHE A 498 4.56 5.72 14.13
CA PHE A 498 4.41 7.08 13.61
C PHE A 498 5.65 7.52 12.84
N PHE A 499 5.49 7.91 11.59
CA PHE A 499 6.55 8.50 10.79
C PHE A 499 6.07 9.79 10.15
N THR A 500 6.78 10.88 10.41
CA THR A 500 6.46 12.15 9.77
C THR A 500 6.93 12.14 8.31
N TYR A 501 6.09 12.65 7.41
CA TYR A 501 6.39 12.80 5.99
C TYR A 501 6.80 14.25 5.70
N GLN A 502 7.99 14.62 6.17
CA GLN A 502 8.55 15.97 6.04
C GLN A 502 10.04 15.89 5.65
N PRO A 503 10.55 16.82 4.83
CA PRO A 503 11.98 16.87 4.52
C PRO A 503 12.80 16.99 5.81
N VAL A 504 13.70 16.04 6.05
CA VAL A 504 14.47 15.98 7.29
C VAL A 504 15.55 17.07 7.33
N ASP A 505 16.18 17.38 6.18
CA ASP A 505 17.12 18.50 6.07
C ASP A 505 16.37 19.76 5.62
N PRO A 506 16.17 20.75 6.51
CA PRO A 506 15.47 21.98 6.16
C PRO A 506 16.22 22.78 5.08
N ALA A 507 17.51 22.52 4.84
CA ALA A 507 18.24 23.17 3.75
C ALA A 507 17.74 22.76 2.35
N THR A 508 17.02 21.65 2.24
CA THR A 508 16.39 21.21 0.97
C THR A 508 15.07 21.93 0.69
N VAL A 509 14.51 22.60 1.70
CA VAL A 509 13.25 23.34 1.62
C VAL A 509 13.48 24.72 1.01
N ARG A 510 12.73 25.05 -0.04
CA ARG A 510 12.73 26.40 -0.64
C ARG A 510 11.79 27.33 0.14
N GLY A 511 12.23 28.55 0.40
CA GLY A 511 11.47 29.57 1.14
C GLY A 511 11.80 29.59 2.63
N GLY A 512 12.12 30.78 3.16
CA GLY A 512 12.60 30.95 4.55
C GLY A 512 11.58 30.52 5.61
N GLU A 513 10.33 30.98 5.48
CA GLU A 513 9.27 30.68 6.45
C GLU A 513 8.91 29.19 6.50
N LEU A 514 8.80 28.55 5.32
CA LEU A 514 8.50 27.12 5.23
C LEU A 514 9.65 26.28 5.79
N LYS A 515 10.90 26.64 5.52
CA LYS A 515 12.08 26.00 6.10
C LYS A 515 12.08 26.05 7.62
N GLU A 516 11.76 27.21 8.20
CA GLU A 516 11.65 27.34 9.65
C GLU A 516 10.49 26.52 10.22
N LEU A 517 9.36 26.48 9.51
CA LEU A 517 8.20 25.70 9.91
C LEU A 517 8.49 24.20 9.93
N VAL A 518 9.11 23.66 8.88
CA VAL A 518 9.57 22.26 8.82
C VAL A 518 10.53 21.96 9.97
N ALA A 519 11.54 22.81 10.18
CA ALA A 519 12.49 22.62 11.27
C ALA A 519 11.83 22.66 12.66
N ARG A 520 10.82 23.51 12.86
CA ARG A 520 10.03 23.56 14.11
C ARG A 520 9.18 22.29 14.29
N SER A 521 8.49 21.85 13.25
CA SER A 521 7.66 20.65 13.27
C SER A 521 8.46 19.39 13.60
N LEU A 522 9.65 19.21 13.01
CA LEU A 522 10.54 18.10 13.34
C LEU A 522 10.98 18.11 14.81
N ARG A 523 11.29 19.30 15.37
CA ARG A 523 11.58 19.43 16.81
C ARG A 523 10.38 19.06 17.67
N TRP A 524 9.18 19.54 17.34
CA TRP A 524 7.97 19.17 18.06
C TRP A 524 7.71 17.66 18.02
N HIS A 525 7.90 17.03 16.85
CA HIS A 525 7.77 15.59 16.71
C HIS A 525 8.73 14.86 17.66
N ALA A 526 10.02 15.24 17.65
CA ALA A 526 11.02 14.69 18.56
C ALA A 526 10.67 14.89 20.06
N GLU A 527 10.24 16.09 20.44
CA GLU A 527 9.82 16.42 21.82
C GLU A 527 8.63 15.56 22.29
N LEU A 528 7.72 15.22 21.39
CA LEU A 528 6.51 14.44 21.69
C LEU A 528 6.75 12.92 21.72
N ARG A 529 7.90 12.43 21.23
CA ARG A 529 8.23 11.00 21.17
C ARG A 529 7.97 10.28 22.50
N GLY A 530 8.47 10.82 23.60
CA GLY A 530 8.36 10.20 24.92
C GLY A 530 6.92 10.07 25.42
N SER A 531 6.11 11.11 25.28
CA SER A 531 4.71 11.10 25.73
C SER A 531 3.83 10.20 24.86
N VAL A 532 4.02 10.22 23.54
CA VAL A 532 3.24 9.40 22.61
C VAL A 532 3.55 7.92 22.77
N ILE A 533 4.84 7.53 22.83
CA ILE A 533 5.23 6.13 23.08
C ILE A 533 4.72 5.65 24.46
N GLY A 534 4.85 6.50 25.48
CA GLY A 534 4.38 6.18 26.83
C GLY A 534 2.87 5.93 26.87
N GLU A 535 2.08 6.73 26.15
CA GLU A 535 0.64 6.54 26.06
C GLU A 535 0.25 5.27 25.28
N ALA A 536 0.88 5.04 24.12
CA ALA A 536 0.66 3.84 23.31
C ALA A 536 0.96 2.55 24.09
N THR A 537 2.05 2.56 24.88
CA THR A 537 2.46 1.43 25.73
C THR A 537 1.46 1.21 26.87
N ARG A 538 1.16 2.28 27.63
CA ARG A 538 0.23 2.21 28.78
C ARG A 538 -1.15 1.72 28.39
N ARG A 539 -1.67 2.09 27.22
CA ARG A 539 -2.96 1.59 26.72
C ARG A 539 -2.92 0.08 26.45
N SER A 540 -1.85 -0.39 25.83
CA SER A 540 -1.67 -1.83 25.53
C SER A 540 -1.55 -2.63 26.84
N GLU A 541 -0.80 -2.13 27.83
CA GLU A 541 -0.70 -2.77 29.14
C GLU A 541 -2.04 -2.84 29.89
N LYS A 542 -2.84 -1.75 29.85
CA LYS A 542 -4.18 -1.71 30.45
C LYS A 542 -5.14 -2.70 29.78
N ALA A 543 -5.13 -2.79 28.45
CA ALA A 543 -5.94 -3.73 27.70
C ALA A 543 -5.55 -5.19 28.04
N GLY A 544 -4.24 -5.46 28.12
CA GLY A 544 -3.70 -6.76 28.52
C GLY A 544 -4.04 -7.16 29.96
N ALA A 545 -4.11 -6.21 30.90
CA ALA A 545 -4.51 -6.45 32.29
C ALA A 545 -6.02 -6.76 32.40
N ALA A 546 -6.86 -5.95 31.77
CA ALA A 546 -8.32 -6.14 31.78
C ALA A 546 -8.75 -7.47 31.13
N GLY A 547 -7.97 -7.98 30.17
CA GLY A 547 -8.20 -9.27 29.54
C GLY A 547 -7.69 -10.48 30.34
N ARG A 548 -6.96 -10.30 31.45
CA ARG A 548 -6.51 -11.39 32.35
C ARG A 548 -7.42 -11.61 33.54
N GLU A 549 -8.23 -10.62 33.90
CA GLU A 549 -9.21 -10.70 35.00
C GLU A 549 -10.57 -11.29 34.57
N LYS A 550 -10.80 -11.43 33.26
CA LYS A 550 -11.96 -12.10 32.67
C LYS A 550 -11.60 -13.50 32.22
#